data_AF-A0A662FAX0-F1
#
_entry.id   AF-A0A662FAX0-F1
#
_cell.length_a   1.000
_cell.length_b   1.000
_cell.length_c   1.000
_cell.angle_alpha   90.00
_cell.angle_beta   90.00
_cell.angle_gamma   90.00
#
_symmetry.space_group_name_H-M   'P 1'
#
loop_
_entity.id
_entity.type
_entity.pdbx_description
1 polymer ?
#
loop_
_entity_poly.entity_id
_entity_poly.type
_entity_poly.pdbx_seq_one_letter_code
_entity_poly.pdbx_strand_id
1 'polypeptide(L)'
;MVNSYRRKRIISLSKKPELSLRDIAKRVGVSHETVRRVLIGVGNHNEWLAAREEYEAMKKQNGVDSKNGMIERLVNAMFRLCVGRARREDLALCKTLVLFHSRHKPLCLEFDVVYNLLRDYYKARASPEKPTLSELGAPYGLPFHRVSKLLRAVNERAYYSRESPRCLSVYEKKRVVAACLADTGLSLADRSLLLGYPPHIVRAYARRLGLSCFSYQPLRPKGSKHPFSYVQALELYGAFDLGFSLEDIVCLFEGVREKEVNALLSVRPMVELEVKRFRDFVKLVDLMDALELGYTPAQAMFLASVTAELYTSLINKREELQEAYSRLDIR
;
A
#
# COMPACT_ATOMS: atom_id res chain seq x y z
N MET A 1 11.16 -34.09 -33.78
CA MET A 1 10.15 -35.18 -33.73
C MET A 1 10.36 -36.00 -32.47
N VAL A 2 9.29 -36.33 -31.72
CA VAL A 2 9.37 -37.18 -30.53
C VAL A 2 9.35 -38.64 -30.97
N ASN A 3 10.38 -39.42 -30.65
CA ASN A 3 10.41 -40.85 -30.99
C ASN A 3 9.21 -41.58 -30.33
N SER A 4 8.66 -42.58 -31.04
CA SER A 4 7.50 -43.41 -30.66
C SER A 4 7.52 -43.86 -29.18
N TYR A 5 8.69 -44.23 -28.66
CA TYR A 5 8.87 -44.61 -27.26
C TYR A 5 8.52 -43.47 -26.27
N ARG A 6 9.01 -42.26 -26.53
CA ARG A 6 8.73 -41.09 -25.68
C ARG A 6 7.27 -40.66 -25.79
N ARG A 7 6.64 -40.81 -26.97
CA ARG A 7 5.21 -40.53 -27.18
C ARG A 7 4.33 -41.48 -26.34
N LYS A 8 4.60 -42.79 -26.37
CA LYS A 8 3.90 -43.78 -25.52
C LYS A 8 4.09 -43.49 -24.03
N ARG A 9 5.30 -43.10 -23.63
CA ARG A 9 5.60 -42.75 -22.23
C ARG A 9 4.84 -41.51 -21.75
N ILE A 10 4.71 -40.48 -22.59
CA ILE A 10 3.89 -39.29 -22.30
C ILE A 10 2.43 -39.68 -22.07
N ILE A 11 1.83 -40.46 -22.97
CA ILE A 11 0.43 -40.89 -22.87
C ILE A 11 0.20 -41.76 -21.61
N SER A 12 1.15 -42.62 -21.26
CA SER A 12 1.03 -43.44 -20.05
C SER A 12 1.08 -42.61 -18.76
N LEU A 13 1.89 -41.54 -18.74
CA LEU A 13 2.04 -40.66 -17.58
C LEU A 13 0.91 -39.65 -17.47
N SER A 14 0.24 -39.29 -18.56
CA SER A 14 -0.94 -38.41 -18.54
C SER A 14 -2.19 -39.11 -18.01
N LYS A 15 -2.18 -40.43 -17.79
CA LYS A 15 -3.27 -41.12 -17.07
C LYS A 15 -3.20 -40.93 -15.54
N LYS A 16 -2.14 -40.28 -15.05
CA LYS A 16 -1.88 -40.03 -13.63
C LYS A 16 -2.17 -38.56 -13.31
N PRO A 17 -3.38 -38.23 -12.81
CA PRO A 17 -3.79 -36.85 -12.60
C PRO A 17 -2.93 -36.14 -11.54
N GLU A 18 -2.20 -36.86 -10.69
CA GLU A 18 -1.28 -36.30 -9.70
C GLU A 18 -0.01 -35.65 -10.31
N LEU A 19 0.31 -35.92 -11.58
CA LEU A 19 1.48 -35.35 -12.26
C LEU A 19 1.11 -34.13 -13.10
N SER A 20 1.83 -33.02 -12.91
CA SER A 20 1.71 -31.87 -13.80
C SER A 20 2.39 -32.15 -15.15
N LEU A 21 2.03 -31.43 -16.21
CA LEU A 21 2.73 -31.51 -17.49
C LEU A 21 4.24 -31.23 -17.35
N ARG A 22 4.65 -30.41 -16.38
CA ARG A 22 6.06 -30.14 -16.07
C ARG A 22 6.74 -31.37 -15.47
N ASP A 23 6.05 -32.12 -14.62
CA ASP A 23 6.58 -33.36 -14.03
C ASP A 23 6.70 -34.47 -15.08
N ILE A 24 5.72 -34.58 -15.97
CA ILE A 24 5.75 -35.51 -17.11
C ILE A 24 6.93 -35.15 -18.02
N ALA A 25 7.10 -33.86 -18.33
CA ALA A 25 8.20 -33.35 -19.13
C ALA A 25 9.57 -33.69 -18.52
N LYS A 26 9.74 -33.48 -17.22
CA LYS A 26 10.96 -33.82 -16.47
C LYS A 26 11.26 -35.32 -16.50
N ARG A 27 10.23 -36.18 -16.35
CA ARG A 27 10.39 -37.65 -16.36
C ARG A 27 10.71 -38.22 -17.73
N VAL A 28 10.26 -37.56 -18.79
CA VAL A 28 10.47 -38.00 -20.18
C VAL A 28 11.71 -37.34 -20.81
N GLY A 29 12.22 -36.26 -20.22
CA GLY A 29 13.38 -35.52 -20.74
C GLY A 29 13.04 -34.70 -21.98
N VAL A 30 11.88 -34.02 -21.96
CA VAL A 30 11.41 -33.13 -23.04
C VAL A 30 10.86 -31.84 -22.44
N SER A 31 10.58 -30.83 -23.27
CA SER A 31 9.93 -29.60 -22.80
C SER A 31 8.45 -29.84 -22.47
N HIS A 32 7.92 -29.06 -21.53
CA HIS A 32 6.50 -29.01 -21.18
C HIS A 32 5.60 -28.82 -22.41
N GLU A 33 6.00 -27.92 -23.31
CA GLU A 33 5.24 -27.62 -24.53
C GLU A 33 5.20 -28.83 -25.49
N THR A 34 6.26 -29.63 -25.52
CA THR A 34 6.29 -30.88 -26.29
C THR A 34 5.28 -31.89 -25.76
N VAL A 35 5.15 -32.00 -24.43
CA VAL A 35 4.14 -32.87 -23.79
C VAL A 35 2.73 -32.40 -24.14
N ARG A 36 2.46 -31.09 -24.03
CA ARG A 36 1.17 -30.50 -24.39
C ARG A 36 0.79 -30.80 -25.84
N ARG A 37 1.69 -30.55 -26.79
CA ARG A 37 1.44 -30.82 -28.23
C ARG A 37 1.21 -32.30 -28.52
N VAL A 38 1.92 -33.20 -27.84
CA VAL A 38 1.71 -34.65 -27.98
C VAL A 38 0.32 -35.06 -27.49
N LEU A 39 -0.14 -34.52 -26.36
CA LEU A 39 -1.46 -34.83 -25.82
C LEU A 39 -2.58 -34.26 -26.69
N ILE A 40 -2.42 -33.03 -27.20
CA ILE A 40 -3.36 -32.44 -28.17
C ILE A 40 -3.42 -33.29 -29.44
N GLY A 41 -2.27 -33.65 -30.00
CA GLY A 41 -2.19 -34.46 -31.22
C GLY A 41 -2.64 -35.92 -31.07
N VAL A 42 -3.06 -36.34 -29.87
CA VAL A 42 -3.63 -37.68 -29.60
C VAL A 42 -5.07 -37.55 -29.06
N GLY A 43 -5.58 -36.33 -28.82
CA GLY A 43 -6.93 -36.08 -28.31
C GLY A 43 -7.07 -36.08 -26.78
N ASN A 44 -6.04 -36.52 -26.04
CA ASN A 44 -6.13 -36.77 -24.59
C ASN A 44 -5.89 -35.52 -23.70
N HIS A 45 -5.71 -34.34 -24.29
CA HIS A 45 -5.37 -33.14 -23.51
C HIS A 45 -6.53 -32.69 -22.60
N ASN A 46 -7.75 -32.71 -23.12
CA ASN A 46 -8.94 -32.30 -22.38
C ASN A 46 -9.28 -33.29 -21.26
N GLU A 47 -9.12 -34.59 -21.50
CA GLU A 47 -9.29 -35.64 -20.48
C GLU A 47 -8.31 -35.47 -19.31
N TRP A 48 -7.04 -35.18 -19.61
CA TRP A 48 -6.04 -34.91 -18.57
C TRP A 48 -6.36 -33.66 -17.76
N LEU A 49 -6.86 -32.59 -18.42
CA LEU A 49 -7.27 -31.36 -17.73
C LEU A 49 -8.43 -31.62 -16.76
N ALA A 50 -9.48 -32.30 -17.20
CA ALA A 50 -10.63 -32.63 -16.36
C ALA A 50 -10.22 -33.49 -15.14
N ALA A 51 -9.43 -34.55 -15.36
CA ALA A 51 -8.93 -35.41 -14.28
C ALA A 51 -8.03 -34.65 -13.29
N ARG A 52 -7.29 -33.63 -13.76
CA ARG A 52 -6.44 -32.79 -12.90
C ARG A 52 -7.27 -31.84 -12.05
N GLU A 53 -8.32 -31.25 -12.60
CA GLU A 53 -9.25 -30.38 -11.86
C GLU A 53 -9.96 -31.16 -10.75
N GLU A 54 -10.44 -32.37 -11.03
CA GLU A 54 -11.03 -33.27 -10.03
C GLU A 54 -10.03 -33.63 -8.93
N TYR A 55 -8.77 -33.95 -9.29
CA TYR A 55 -7.73 -34.25 -8.31
C TYR A 55 -7.39 -33.05 -7.41
N GLU A 56 -7.28 -31.83 -7.97
CA GLU A 56 -7.04 -30.62 -7.17
C GLU A 56 -8.24 -30.26 -6.29
N ALA A 57 -9.48 -30.51 -6.75
CA ALA A 57 -10.69 -30.35 -5.95
C ALA A 57 -10.73 -31.34 -4.77
N MET A 58 -10.49 -32.63 -5.03
CA MET A 58 -10.38 -33.65 -3.98
C MET A 58 -9.22 -33.38 -3.01
N LYS A 59 -8.08 -32.91 -3.51
CA LYS A 59 -6.93 -32.54 -2.67
C LYS A 59 -7.22 -31.31 -1.79
N LYS A 60 -7.99 -30.34 -2.29
CA LYS A 60 -8.48 -29.21 -1.49
C LYS A 60 -9.46 -29.69 -0.41
N GLN A 61 -10.38 -30.58 -0.74
CA GLN A 61 -11.36 -31.13 0.19
C GLN A 61 -10.68 -31.96 1.29
N ASN A 62 -9.83 -32.92 0.91
CA ASN A 62 -9.10 -33.79 1.84
C ASN A 62 -7.96 -33.06 2.61
N GLY A 63 -7.36 -32.02 2.02
CA GLY A 63 -6.34 -31.19 2.65
C GLY A 63 -6.88 -30.25 3.73
N VAL A 64 -8.18 -29.92 3.69
CA VAL A 64 -8.87 -29.11 4.71
C VAL A 64 -9.32 -29.96 5.91
N ASP A 65 -9.68 -31.24 5.68
CA ASP A 65 -10.29 -32.07 6.73
C ASP A 65 -9.29 -32.89 7.57
N SER A 66 -8.17 -33.35 7.01
CA SER A 66 -7.27 -34.29 7.72
C SER A 66 -6.31 -33.61 8.72
N LYS A 67 -5.76 -32.44 8.39
CA LYS A 67 -4.77 -31.75 9.25
C LYS A 67 -5.39 -30.82 10.29
N ASN A 68 -6.55 -30.23 10.01
CA ASN A 68 -7.22 -29.38 10.99
C ASN A 68 -7.88 -30.23 12.08
N GLY A 69 -8.51 -31.36 11.76
CA GLY A 69 -9.24 -32.15 12.76
C GLY A 69 -8.38 -32.75 13.89
N MET A 70 -7.13 -33.17 13.62
CA MET A 70 -6.25 -33.71 14.67
C MET A 70 -5.55 -32.61 15.46
N ILE A 71 -5.07 -31.56 14.79
CA ILE A 71 -4.44 -30.41 15.46
C ILE A 71 -5.46 -29.63 16.27
N GLU A 72 -6.67 -29.41 15.76
CA GLU A 72 -7.77 -28.75 16.47
C GLU A 72 -8.28 -29.59 17.63
N ARG A 73 -8.28 -30.93 17.52
CA ARG A 73 -8.54 -31.83 18.66
C ARG A 73 -7.42 -31.81 19.70
N LEU A 74 -6.15 -31.73 19.30
CA LEU A 74 -5.00 -31.66 20.20
C LEU A 74 -4.90 -30.27 20.87
N VAL A 75 -5.17 -29.20 20.13
CA VAL A 75 -5.27 -27.82 20.63
C VAL A 75 -6.48 -27.69 21.54
N ASN A 76 -7.64 -28.27 21.21
CA ASN A 76 -8.79 -28.28 22.12
C ASN A 76 -8.55 -29.17 23.35
N ALA A 77 -7.80 -30.27 23.25
CA ALA A 77 -7.41 -31.09 24.39
C ALA A 77 -6.40 -30.37 25.29
N MET A 78 -5.38 -29.71 24.71
CA MET A 78 -4.46 -28.83 25.42
C MET A 78 -5.20 -27.63 26.03
N PHE A 79 -6.14 -27.02 25.31
CA PHE A 79 -6.97 -25.93 25.80
C PHE A 79 -7.87 -26.40 26.95
N ARG A 80 -8.47 -27.60 26.90
CA ARG A 80 -9.25 -28.16 28.01
C ARG A 80 -8.38 -28.57 29.21
N LEU A 81 -7.16 -29.07 28.98
CA LEU A 81 -6.18 -29.34 30.04
C LEU A 81 -5.67 -28.05 30.69
N CYS A 82 -5.43 -27.01 29.89
CA CYS A 82 -5.06 -25.67 30.36
C CYS A 82 -6.23 -25.00 31.09
N VAL A 83 -7.45 -25.03 30.55
CA VAL A 83 -8.67 -24.44 31.16
C VAL A 83 -9.08 -25.18 32.44
N GLY A 84 -8.91 -26.50 32.49
CA GLY A 84 -9.10 -27.30 33.71
C GLY A 84 -8.08 -26.99 34.80
N ARG A 85 -6.88 -26.51 34.44
CA ARG A 85 -5.85 -25.99 35.36
C ARG A 85 -5.94 -24.47 35.59
N ALA A 86 -6.59 -23.72 34.70
CA ALA A 86 -6.66 -22.25 34.67
C ALA A 86 -7.61 -21.63 35.71
N ARG A 87 -8.20 -22.42 36.61
CA ARG A 87 -8.80 -21.84 37.82
C ARG A 87 -7.74 -21.24 38.77
N ARG A 88 -6.44 -21.33 38.47
CA ARG A 88 -5.37 -20.75 39.31
C ARG A 88 -4.23 -19.95 38.63
N GLU A 89 -4.05 -19.87 37.30
CA GLU A 89 -2.86 -19.16 36.73
C GLU A 89 -3.04 -18.37 35.40
N ASP A 90 -2.22 -17.31 35.33
CA ASP A 90 -1.84 -16.29 34.32
C ASP A 90 -2.51 -16.26 32.91
N LEU A 91 -3.38 -15.27 32.70
CA LEU A 91 -4.01 -14.94 31.42
C LEU A 91 -3.00 -14.66 30.29
N ALA A 92 -1.81 -14.14 30.63
CA ALA A 92 -0.75 -13.89 29.64
C ALA A 92 -0.28 -15.18 28.97
N LEU A 93 -0.08 -16.25 29.76
CA LEU A 93 0.38 -17.54 29.27
C LEU A 93 -0.61 -18.15 28.27
N CYS A 94 -1.90 -18.09 28.60
CA CYS A 94 -2.97 -18.58 27.73
C CYS A 94 -2.96 -17.88 26.37
N LYS A 95 -2.81 -16.55 26.36
CA LYS A 95 -2.80 -15.75 25.13
C LYS A 95 -1.55 -15.96 24.29
N THR A 96 -0.38 -16.14 24.93
CA THR A 96 0.87 -16.48 24.23
C THR A 96 0.76 -17.82 23.51
N LEU A 97 0.23 -18.85 24.19
CA LEU A 97 0.03 -20.17 23.59
C LEU A 97 -0.88 -20.11 22.36
N VAL A 98 -2.01 -19.41 22.47
CA VAL A 98 -2.94 -19.21 21.34
C VAL A 98 -2.23 -18.53 20.17
N LEU A 99 -1.40 -17.51 20.43
CA LEU A 99 -0.70 -16.77 19.39
C LEU A 99 0.31 -17.64 18.63
N PHE A 100 1.14 -18.42 19.34
CA PHE A 100 2.17 -19.29 18.74
C PHE A 100 1.60 -20.50 18.01
N HIS A 101 0.42 -20.97 18.39
CA HIS A 101 -0.30 -22.05 17.72
C HIS A 101 -1.27 -21.55 16.62
N SER A 102 -1.47 -20.24 16.49
CA SER A 102 -2.26 -19.67 15.41
C SER A 102 -1.52 -19.73 14.06
N ARG A 103 -2.27 -19.68 12.96
CA ARG A 103 -1.71 -19.52 11.60
C ARG A 103 -0.96 -18.18 11.44
N HIS A 104 -1.18 -17.23 12.35
CA HIS A 104 -0.54 -15.93 12.39
C HIS A 104 0.62 -15.93 13.40
N LYS A 105 1.66 -16.74 13.12
CA LYS A 105 2.87 -16.75 13.95
C LYS A 105 3.42 -15.31 14.09
N PRO A 106 3.74 -14.86 15.32
CA PRO A 106 4.34 -13.57 15.53
C PRO A 106 5.71 -13.52 14.82
N LEU A 107 6.04 -12.34 14.29
CA LEU A 107 7.21 -12.03 13.48
C LEU A 107 8.54 -12.44 14.15
N CYS A 108 8.98 -13.69 13.99
CA CYS A 108 10.27 -14.19 14.50
C CYS A 108 10.58 -13.82 15.96
N LEU A 109 9.56 -13.74 16.82
CA LEU A 109 9.75 -13.44 18.25
C LEU A 109 9.78 -14.74 19.04
N GLU A 110 10.64 -14.77 20.06
CA GLU A 110 10.72 -15.89 21.00
C GLU A 110 9.50 -15.91 21.92
N PHE A 111 9.14 -17.13 22.38
CA PHE A 111 7.97 -17.34 23.23
C PHE A 111 8.04 -16.51 24.51
N ASP A 112 9.21 -16.49 25.17
CA ASP A 112 9.42 -15.80 26.43
C ASP A 112 9.26 -14.29 26.30
N VAL A 113 9.69 -13.72 25.19
CA VAL A 113 9.53 -12.29 24.89
C VAL A 113 8.04 -11.93 24.81
N VAL A 114 7.25 -12.74 24.10
CA VAL A 114 5.80 -12.48 23.96
C VAL A 114 5.07 -12.74 25.29
N TYR A 115 5.43 -13.79 26.02
CA TYR A 115 4.84 -14.10 27.31
C TYR A 115 5.08 -12.99 28.33
N ASN A 116 6.33 -12.57 28.50
CA ASN A 116 6.69 -11.52 29.45
C ASN A 116 6.04 -10.17 29.07
N LEU A 117 5.98 -9.82 27.78
CA LEU A 117 5.28 -8.63 27.31
C LEU A 117 3.78 -8.66 27.63
N LEU A 118 3.10 -9.78 27.39
CA LEU A 118 1.67 -9.91 27.71
C LEU A 118 1.42 -9.90 29.22
N ARG A 119 2.32 -10.49 30.00
CA ARG A 119 2.28 -10.46 31.47
C ARG A 119 2.37 -9.03 31.98
N ASP A 120 3.33 -8.26 31.49
CA ASP A 120 3.52 -6.87 31.89
C ASP A 120 2.36 -6.00 31.40
N TYR A 121 1.83 -6.28 30.20
CA TYR A 121 0.61 -5.65 29.70
C TYR A 121 -0.56 -5.88 30.66
N TYR A 122 -0.84 -7.12 31.08
CA TYR A 122 -1.97 -7.41 31.98
C TYR A 122 -1.76 -6.87 33.39
N LYS A 123 -0.51 -6.84 33.89
CA LYS A 123 -0.16 -6.15 35.14
C LYS A 123 -0.46 -4.65 35.05
N ALA A 124 0.00 -4.01 33.98
CA ALA A 124 -0.24 -2.59 33.72
C ALA A 124 -1.72 -2.26 33.52
N ARG A 125 -2.54 -3.23 33.09
CA ARG A 125 -4.00 -3.05 32.94
C ARG A 125 -4.69 -2.71 34.26
N ALA A 126 -4.18 -3.26 35.36
CA ALA A 126 -4.69 -3.08 36.71
C ALA A 126 -4.13 -1.82 37.39
N SER A 127 -3.13 -1.17 36.81
CA SER A 127 -2.52 0.07 37.31
C SER A 127 -3.35 1.30 36.91
N PRO A 128 -3.44 2.33 37.78
CA PRO A 128 -4.04 3.62 37.43
C PRO A 128 -3.23 4.35 36.35
N GLU A 129 -1.91 4.19 36.35
CA GLU A 129 -1.01 4.72 35.32
C GLU A 129 -0.67 3.62 34.33
N LYS A 130 -1.12 3.79 33.08
CA LYS A 130 -0.88 2.84 31.99
C LYS A 130 0.34 3.30 31.19
N PRO A 131 1.31 2.43 30.90
CA PRO A 131 2.45 2.78 30.08
C PRO A 131 2.03 2.95 28.62
N THR A 132 2.76 3.79 27.90
CA THR A 132 2.64 3.88 26.44
C THR A 132 3.09 2.56 25.78
N LEU A 133 2.67 2.31 24.53
CA LEU A 133 3.10 1.10 23.81
C LEU A 133 4.62 1.06 23.56
N SER A 134 5.27 2.22 23.51
CA SER A 134 6.74 2.30 23.41
C SER A 134 7.39 1.89 24.73
N GLU A 135 6.91 2.39 25.87
CA GLU A 135 7.39 1.99 27.20
C GLU A 135 7.17 0.51 27.47
N LEU A 136 6.01 -0.03 27.09
CA LEU A 136 5.69 -1.45 27.24
C LEU A 136 6.61 -2.35 26.39
N GLY A 137 7.05 -1.87 25.23
CA GLY A 137 7.92 -2.61 24.31
C GLY A 137 9.41 -2.47 24.58
N ALA A 138 9.83 -1.41 25.28
CA ALA A 138 11.24 -1.06 25.47
C ALA A 138 12.07 -2.15 26.18
N PRO A 139 11.60 -2.81 27.27
CA PRO A 139 12.35 -3.88 27.94
C PRO A 139 12.62 -5.10 27.03
N TYR A 140 11.85 -5.23 25.97
CA TYR A 140 11.86 -6.36 25.04
C TYR A 140 12.50 -6.01 23.68
N GLY A 141 13.02 -4.78 23.52
CA GLY A 141 13.56 -4.30 22.25
C GLY A 141 12.50 -4.21 21.13
N LEU A 142 11.22 -4.09 21.49
CA LEU A 142 10.12 -4.08 20.52
C LEU A 142 9.62 -2.66 20.27
N PRO A 143 9.64 -2.18 19.00
CA PRO A 143 9.05 -0.90 18.67
C PRO A 143 7.52 -0.95 18.79
N PHE A 144 6.89 0.19 19.09
CA PHE A 144 5.45 0.31 19.37
C PHE A 144 4.54 -0.40 18.35
N HIS A 145 4.90 -0.37 17.06
CA HIS A 145 4.10 -0.97 15.99
C HIS A 145 4.07 -2.49 16.07
N ARG A 146 5.15 -3.12 16.56
CA ARG A 146 5.20 -4.57 16.80
C ARG A 146 4.36 -4.94 18.02
N VAL A 147 4.47 -4.16 19.10
CA VAL A 147 3.64 -4.34 20.31
C VAL A 147 2.16 -4.22 19.96
N SER A 148 1.77 -3.19 19.22
CA SER A 148 0.38 -2.99 18.76
C SER A 148 -0.12 -4.17 17.92
N LYS A 149 0.72 -4.69 17.02
CA LYS A 149 0.38 -5.86 16.19
C LYS A 149 0.19 -7.13 17.04
N LEU A 150 1.04 -7.35 18.04
CA LEU A 150 0.91 -8.48 18.97
C LEU A 150 -0.39 -8.41 19.76
N LEU A 151 -0.71 -7.25 20.35
CA LEU A 151 -1.96 -7.06 21.11
C LEU A 151 -3.19 -7.32 20.24
N ARG A 152 -3.23 -6.78 19.02
CA ARG A 152 -4.33 -7.05 18.08
C ARG A 152 -4.45 -8.53 17.74
N ALA A 153 -3.34 -9.23 17.59
CA ALA A 153 -3.35 -10.66 17.25
C ALA A 153 -3.91 -11.53 18.39
N VAL A 154 -3.87 -11.06 19.64
CA VAL A 154 -4.50 -11.72 20.79
C VAL A 154 -5.86 -11.11 21.19
N ASN A 155 -6.42 -10.26 20.32
CA ASN A 155 -7.67 -9.51 20.52
C ASN A 155 -7.67 -8.57 21.74
N GLU A 156 -6.52 -8.00 22.07
CA GLU A 156 -6.38 -6.98 23.12
C GLU A 156 -6.27 -5.56 22.51
N ARG A 157 -6.80 -4.57 23.24
CA ARG A 157 -6.76 -3.16 22.83
C ARG A 157 -5.53 -2.48 23.41
N ALA A 158 -4.82 -1.68 22.60
CA ALA A 158 -3.77 -0.81 23.11
C ALA A 158 -4.35 0.24 24.08
N TYR A 159 -3.63 0.55 25.16
CA TYR A 159 -4.05 1.56 26.14
C TYR A 159 -4.14 2.95 25.54
N TYR A 160 -3.11 3.30 24.78
CA TYR A 160 -3.06 4.49 23.94
C TYR A 160 -2.98 3.98 22.51
N SER A 161 -4.06 4.16 21.75
CA SER A 161 -3.89 4.23 20.31
C SER A 161 -3.00 5.45 20.03
N ARG A 162 -2.22 5.39 18.95
CA ARG A 162 -1.61 6.55 18.29
C ARG A 162 -2.50 7.78 18.49
N GLU A 163 -1.92 8.97 18.69
CA GLU A 163 -2.62 10.20 18.27
C GLU A 163 -3.30 9.85 16.95
N SER A 164 -4.62 9.82 16.97
CA SER A 164 -5.41 9.38 15.82
C SER A 164 -4.86 10.16 14.63
N PRO A 165 -4.42 9.49 13.54
CA PRO A 165 -3.85 10.20 12.41
C PRO A 165 -4.82 11.32 12.08
N ARG A 166 -4.35 12.58 12.16
CA ARG A 166 -5.19 13.78 12.07
C ARG A 166 -6.26 13.54 11.01
N CYS A 167 -7.51 13.40 11.46
CA CYS A 167 -8.61 13.17 10.54
C CYS A 167 -8.71 14.43 9.70
N LEU A 168 -8.48 14.29 8.39
CA LEU A 168 -8.66 15.40 7.47
C LEU A 168 -10.10 15.91 7.56
N SER A 169 -10.27 17.22 7.64
CA SER A 169 -11.59 17.85 7.51
C SER A 169 -12.18 17.58 6.13
N VAL A 170 -13.48 17.82 5.96
CA VAL A 170 -14.15 17.67 4.64
C VAL A 170 -13.43 18.50 3.58
N TYR A 171 -13.13 19.76 3.89
CA TYR A 171 -12.38 20.66 3.02
C TYR A 171 -10.98 20.12 2.65
N GLU A 172 -10.23 19.62 3.64
CA GLU A 172 -8.90 19.03 3.39
C GLU A 172 -8.99 17.79 2.48
N LYS A 173 -10.03 16.95 2.67
CA LYS A 173 -10.29 15.80 1.81
C LYS A 173 -10.63 16.23 0.38
N LYS A 174 -11.49 17.25 0.20
CA LYS A 174 -11.83 17.82 -1.11
C LYS A 174 -10.56 18.28 -1.85
N ARG A 175 -9.66 19.01 -1.17
CA ARG A 175 -8.36 19.44 -1.73
C ARG A 175 -7.44 18.29 -2.12
N VAL A 176 -7.34 17.26 -1.30
CA VAL A 176 -6.51 16.07 -1.62
C VAL A 176 -7.05 15.35 -2.86
N VAL A 177 -8.37 15.24 -3.00
CA VAL A 177 -9.02 14.63 -4.18
C VAL A 177 -8.79 15.49 -5.42
N ALA A 178 -8.99 16.81 -5.34
CA ALA A 178 -8.68 17.73 -6.43
C ALA A 178 -7.23 17.59 -6.89
N ALA A 179 -6.28 17.53 -5.94
CA ALA A 179 -4.88 17.29 -6.28
C ALA A 179 -4.64 15.93 -6.94
N CYS A 180 -5.37 14.87 -6.60
CA CYS A 180 -5.25 13.59 -7.28
C CYS A 180 -5.69 13.67 -8.76
N LEU A 181 -6.71 14.48 -9.05
CA LEU A 181 -7.31 14.61 -10.39
C LEU A 181 -6.67 15.69 -11.26
N ALA A 182 -5.86 16.58 -10.68
CA ALA A 182 -5.18 17.63 -11.44
C ALA A 182 -4.40 17.03 -12.62
N ASP A 183 -4.69 17.52 -13.82
CA ASP A 183 -4.06 17.10 -15.07
C ASP A 183 -2.73 17.83 -15.26
N THR A 184 -1.72 17.34 -14.54
CA THR A 184 -0.35 17.89 -14.55
C THR A 184 0.68 16.77 -14.54
N GLY A 185 1.87 17.07 -15.04
CA GLY A 185 3.04 16.19 -15.00
C GLY A 185 3.60 15.94 -13.60
N LEU A 186 3.04 16.58 -12.57
CA LEU A 186 3.50 16.46 -11.18
C LEU A 186 3.25 15.07 -10.62
N SER A 187 4.25 14.53 -9.92
CA SER A 187 4.09 13.27 -9.20
C SER A 187 3.16 13.43 -7.98
N LEU A 188 2.55 12.32 -7.52
CA LEU A 188 1.75 12.35 -6.29
C LEU A 188 2.56 12.81 -5.06
N ALA A 189 3.89 12.63 -5.06
CA ALA A 189 4.75 13.14 -4.00
C ALA A 189 4.87 14.68 -4.08
N ASP A 190 5.13 15.23 -5.28
CA ASP A 190 5.18 16.68 -5.48
C ASP A 190 3.85 17.34 -5.13
N ARG A 191 2.73 16.77 -5.60
CA ARG A 191 1.38 17.25 -5.28
C ARG A 191 1.12 17.23 -3.77
N SER A 192 1.60 16.20 -3.07
CA SER A 192 1.47 16.13 -1.61
C SER A 192 2.29 17.19 -0.88
N LEU A 193 3.52 17.44 -1.32
CA LEU A 193 4.38 18.48 -0.77
C LEU A 193 3.81 19.88 -1.03
N LEU A 194 3.34 20.14 -2.25
CA LEU A 194 2.70 21.41 -2.61
C LEU A 194 1.41 21.69 -1.83
N LEU A 195 0.70 20.64 -1.40
CA LEU A 195 -0.45 20.78 -0.50
C LEU A 195 -0.07 20.84 0.99
N GLY A 196 1.16 20.47 1.36
CA GLY A 196 1.57 20.33 2.76
C GLY A 196 1.04 19.07 3.46
N TYR A 197 0.68 18.02 2.71
CA TYR A 197 0.24 16.74 3.28
C TYR A 197 1.29 15.63 3.12
N PRO A 198 1.35 14.68 4.06
CA PRO A 198 2.18 13.48 3.90
C PRO A 198 1.85 12.70 2.61
N PRO A 199 2.86 12.22 1.85
CA PRO A 199 2.64 11.54 0.57
C PRO A 199 1.74 10.30 0.64
N HIS A 200 1.73 9.60 1.78
CA HIS A 200 0.89 8.40 1.95
C HIS A 200 -0.61 8.73 1.98
N ILE A 201 -0.99 9.94 2.39
CA ILE A 201 -2.38 10.40 2.40
C ILE A 201 -2.87 10.55 0.96
N VAL A 202 -2.17 11.35 0.15
CA VAL A 202 -2.52 11.58 -1.26
C VAL A 202 -2.53 10.26 -2.04
N ARG A 203 -1.52 9.38 -1.81
CA ARG A 203 -1.51 8.04 -2.42
C ARG A 203 -2.71 7.18 -2.01
N ALA A 204 -3.16 7.25 -0.76
CA ALA A 204 -4.34 6.49 -0.31
C ALA A 204 -5.61 6.94 -1.06
N TYR A 205 -5.80 8.25 -1.24
CA TYR A 205 -6.92 8.80 -1.99
C TYR A 205 -6.83 8.48 -3.49
N ALA A 206 -5.66 8.63 -4.11
CA ALA A 206 -5.44 8.25 -5.51
C ALA A 206 -5.81 6.77 -5.77
N ARG A 207 -5.41 5.86 -4.86
CA ARG A 207 -5.80 4.44 -4.96
C ARG A 207 -7.31 4.21 -4.85
N ARG A 208 -7.98 4.92 -3.93
CA ARG A 208 -9.45 4.82 -3.78
C ARG A 208 -10.20 5.33 -5.01
N LEU A 209 -9.62 6.28 -5.73
CA LEU A 209 -10.12 6.77 -7.02
C LEU A 209 -9.79 5.85 -8.21
N GLY A 210 -9.05 4.75 -7.98
CA GLY A 210 -8.60 3.85 -9.04
C GLY A 210 -7.48 4.41 -9.91
N LEU A 211 -6.84 5.51 -9.50
CA LEU A 211 -5.76 6.14 -10.26
C LEU A 211 -4.48 5.32 -10.10
N SER A 212 -3.85 5.00 -11.23
CA SER A 212 -2.58 4.28 -11.23
C SER A 212 -1.52 5.16 -10.56
N CYS A 213 -0.88 4.65 -9.50
CA CYS A 213 0.11 5.42 -8.74
C CYS A 213 1.48 5.50 -9.45
N PHE A 214 1.57 5.08 -10.71
CA PHE A 214 2.82 4.61 -11.33
C PHE A 214 3.43 5.55 -12.39
N SER A 215 2.76 6.61 -12.81
CA SER A 215 3.38 7.59 -13.71
C SER A 215 4.24 8.59 -12.93
N TYR A 216 5.33 8.12 -12.33
CA TYR A 216 6.40 9.00 -11.87
C TYR A 216 7.21 9.42 -13.10
N GLN A 217 6.98 10.62 -13.62
CA GLN A 217 7.92 11.28 -14.52
C GLN A 217 8.75 12.26 -13.68
N PRO A 218 9.90 11.84 -13.14
CA PRO A 218 10.78 12.77 -12.45
C PRO A 218 11.20 13.89 -13.39
N LEU A 219 11.39 15.09 -12.84
CA LEU A 219 12.04 16.14 -13.58
C LEU A 219 13.49 15.71 -13.85
N ARG A 220 13.81 15.43 -15.11
CA ARG A 220 15.16 15.03 -15.56
C ARG A 220 15.64 16.01 -16.61
N PRO A 221 16.26 17.13 -16.19
CA PRO A 221 16.92 18.03 -17.11
C PRO A 221 17.96 17.27 -17.95
N LYS A 222 18.09 17.65 -19.22
CA LYS A 222 19.10 17.05 -20.11
C LYS A 222 20.49 17.20 -19.48
N GLY A 223 21.20 16.09 -19.32
CA GLY A 223 22.54 16.06 -18.73
C GLY A 223 22.60 15.80 -17.21
N SER A 224 21.46 15.79 -16.52
CA SER A 224 21.39 15.34 -15.12
C SER A 224 21.32 13.82 -15.05
N LYS A 225 22.07 13.22 -14.12
CA LYS A 225 21.92 11.79 -13.76
C LYS A 225 20.87 11.58 -12.67
N HIS A 226 20.55 12.62 -11.90
CA HIS A 226 19.66 12.54 -10.75
C HIS A 226 18.28 13.11 -11.08
N PRO A 227 17.20 12.40 -10.72
CA PRO A 227 15.85 12.95 -10.82
C PRO A 227 15.66 14.05 -9.77
N PHE A 228 15.08 15.17 -10.18
CA PHE A 228 14.66 16.25 -9.30
C PHE A 228 13.15 16.20 -9.06
N SER A 229 12.73 16.60 -7.86
CA SER A 229 11.33 16.91 -7.57
C SER A 229 11.00 18.32 -8.06
N TYR A 230 9.72 18.59 -8.35
CA TYR A 230 9.28 19.93 -8.74
C TYR A 230 9.44 20.91 -7.58
N VAL A 231 9.29 20.46 -6.34
CA VAL A 231 9.48 21.30 -5.14
C VAL A 231 10.92 21.75 -5.01
N GLN A 232 11.90 20.84 -5.16
CA GLN A 232 13.32 21.22 -5.16
C GLN A 232 13.65 22.21 -6.27
N ALA A 233 13.06 22.05 -7.46
CA ALA A 233 13.24 23.00 -8.54
C ALA A 233 12.69 24.40 -8.17
N LEU A 234 11.51 24.49 -7.53
CA LEU A 234 10.96 25.75 -7.06
C LEU A 234 11.79 26.40 -5.95
N GLU A 235 12.30 25.62 -5.00
CA GLU A 235 13.19 26.14 -3.94
C GLU A 235 14.47 26.73 -4.55
N LEU A 236 15.04 26.05 -5.55
CA LEU A 236 16.19 26.54 -6.30
C LEU A 236 15.88 27.83 -7.05
N TYR A 237 14.72 27.92 -7.72
CA TYR A 237 14.30 29.14 -8.40
C TYR A 237 14.09 30.29 -7.41
N GLY A 238 13.51 30.01 -6.25
CA GLY A 238 13.35 30.98 -5.17
C GLY A 238 14.70 31.50 -4.66
N ALA A 239 15.68 30.62 -4.46
CA ALA A 239 17.05 31.04 -4.11
C ALA A 239 17.67 31.94 -5.20
N PHE A 240 17.49 31.58 -6.47
CA PHE A 240 17.97 32.40 -7.58
C PHE A 240 17.29 33.78 -7.63
N ASP A 241 15.97 33.85 -7.43
CA ASP A 241 15.19 35.10 -7.41
C ASP A 241 15.55 36.01 -6.22
N LEU A 242 16.01 35.42 -5.12
CA LEU A 242 16.54 36.13 -3.95
C LEU A 242 17.97 36.67 -4.17
N GLY A 243 18.57 36.41 -5.33
CA GLY A 243 19.88 36.92 -5.71
C GLY A 243 21.07 36.09 -5.25
N PHE A 244 20.85 34.84 -4.81
CA PHE A 244 21.96 33.93 -4.50
C PHE A 244 22.77 33.59 -5.75
N SER A 245 24.09 33.50 -5.61
CA SER A 245 24.96 33.10 -6.71
C SER A 245 24.80 31.61 -7.05
N LEU A 246 25.24 31.20 -8.24
CA LEU A 246 25.25 29.78 -8.63
C LEU A 246 26.08 28.93 -7.65
N GLU A 247 27.18 29.48 -7.15
CA GLU A 247 28.07 28.83 -6.19
C GLU A 247 27.35 28.63 -4.84
N ASP A 248 26.61 29.63 -4.38
CA ASP A 248 25.81 29.54 -3.15
C ASP A 248 24.70 28.50 -3.29
N ILE A 249 24.01 28.47 -4.44
CA ILE A 249 22.94 27.50 -4.70
C ILE A 249 23.50 26.08 -4.72
N VAL A 250 24.64 25.84 -5.36
CA VAL A 250 25.30 24.53 -5.33
C VAL A 250 25.67 24.12 -3.91
N CYS A 251 26.07 25.06 -3.06
CA CYS A 251 26.35 24.80 -1.64
C CYS A 251 25.08 24.50 -0.82
N LEU A 252 23.95 25.16 -1.13
CA LEU A 252 22.67 24.97 -0.43
C LEU A 252 22.03 23.61 -0.74
N PHE A 253 22.22 23.10 -1.94
CA PHE A 253 21.62 21.84 -2.40
C PHE A 253 22.69 20.75 -2.54
N GLU A 254 22.98 20.06 -1.42
CA GLU A 254 23.97 18.98 -1.38
C GLU A 254 23.79 17.95 -2.51
N GLY A 255 24.86 17.69 -3.26
CA GLY A 255 24.87 16.73 -4.35
C GLY A 255 24.36 17.26 -5.70
N VAL A 256 23.99 18.54 -5.79
CA VAL A 256 23.64 19.20 -7.06
C VAL A 256 24.87 19.87 -7.65
N ARG A 257 25.17 19.59 -8.91
CA ARG A 257 26.29 20.24 -9.62
C ARG A 257 25.79 21.48 -10.36
N GLU A 258 26.68 22.43 -10.60
CA GLU A 258 26.37 23.66 -11.34
C GLU A 258 25.71 23.39 -12.72
N LYS A 259 26.18 22.36 -13.44
CA LYS A 259 25.55 21.93 -14.71
C LYS A 259 24.09 21.51 -14.55
N GLU A 260 23.74 20.92 -13.41
CA GLU A 260 22.38 20.48 -13.09
C GLU A 260 21.51 21.67 -12.69
N VAL A 261 22.06 22.64 -11.95
CA VAL A 261 21.40 23.93 -11.66
C VAL A 261 21.05 24.67 -12.96
N ASN A 262 22.03 24.84 -13.86
CA ASN A 262 21.79 25.50 -15.15
C ASN A 262 20.75 24.76 -16.01
N ALA A 263 20.79 23.43 -16.01
CA ALA A 263 19.78 22.63 -16.70
C ALA A 263 18.38 22.79 -16.08
N LEU A 264 18.28 22.90 -14.75
CA LEU A 264 17.01 23.19 -14.06
C LEU A 264 16.47 24.58 -14.39
N LEU A 265 17.35 25.60 -14.42
CA LEU A 265 16.96 26.96 -14.81
C LEU A 265 16.43 27.01 -16.25
N SER A 266 16.99 26.22 -17.16
CA SER A 266 16.54 26.17 -18.56
C SER A 266 15.11 25.63 -18.74
N VAL A 267 14.61 24.83 -17.79
CA VAL A 267 13.25 24.26 -17.82
C VAL A 267 12.28 24.99 -16.90
N ARG A 268 12.69 26.09 -16.26
CA ARG A 268 11.90 26.86 -15.31
C ARG A 268 10.49 27.22 -15.80
N PRO A 269 10.30 27.75 -17.02
CA PRO A 269 8.95 28.12 -17.48
C PRO A 269 7.97 26.93 -17.51
N MET A 270 8.46 25.74 -17.86
CA MET A 270 7.65 24.53 -17.88
C MET A 270 7.29 24.06 -16.47
N VAL A 271 8.26 24.12 -15.54
CA VAL A 271 8.04 23.77 -14.13
C VAL A 271 7.01 24.69 -13.48
N GLU A 272 7.18 26.00 -13.65
CA GLU A 272 6.26 27.01 -13.11
C GLU A 272 4.86 26.86 -13.72
N LEU A 273 4.75 26.55 -15.02
CA LEU A 273 3.47 26.31 -15.68
C LEU A 273 2.74 25.10 -15.09
N GLU A 274 3.42 23.98 -14.88
CA GLU A 274 2.82 22.76 -14.30
C GLU A 274 2.38 22.97 -12.85
N VAL A 275 3.18 23.69 -12.06
CA VAL A 275 2.84 24.05 -10.68
C VAL A 275 1.67 25.03 -10.66
N LYS A 276 1.63 26.00 -11.57
CA LYS A 276 0.53 26.94 -11.73
C LYS A 276 -0.76 26.21 -12.08
N ARG A 277 -0.76 25.34 -13.10
CA ARG A 277 -1.90 24.49 -13.47
C ARG A 277 -2.43 23.68 -12.29
N PHE A 278 -1.53 23.09 -11.51
CA PHE A 278 -1.90 22.35 -10.31
C PHE A 278 -2.58 23.24 -9.26
N ARG A 279 -1.97 24.38 -8.92
CA ARG A 279 -2.52 25.33 -7.93
C ARG A 279 -3.87 25.88 -8.38
N ASP A 280 -3.98 26.24 -9.65
CA ASP A 280 -5.21 26.74 -10.26
C ASP A 280 -6.33 25.68 -10.22
N PHE A 281 -6.01 24.41 -10.47
CA PHE A 281 -6.98 23.32 -10.31
C PHE A 281 -7.42 23.13 -8.86
N VAL A 282 -6.50 23.23 -7.89
CA VAL A 282 -6.86 23.11 -6.47
C VAL A 282 -7.77 24.25 -6.00
N LYS A 283 -7.63 25.47 -6.56
CA LYS A 283 -8.54 26.61 -6.29
C LYS A 283 -9.99 26.34 -6.73
N LEU A 284 -10.25 25.37 -7.60
CA LEU A 284 -11.61 24.95 -7.92
C LEU A 284 -12.38 24.50 -6.67
N VAL A 285 -11.70 23.95 -5.66
CA VAL A 285 -12.33 23.59 -4.39
C VAL A 285 -12.85 24.83 -3.67
N ASP A 286 -12.03 25.88 -3.56
CA ASP A 286 -12.41 27.14 -2.91
C ASP A 286 -13.55 27.82 -3.67
N LEU A 287 -13.49 27.80 -5.00
CA LEU A 287 -14.53 28.33 -5.88
C LEU A 287 -15.86 27.58 -5.68
N MET A 288 -15.82 26.25 -5.65
CA MET A 288 -17.02 25.43 -5.45
C MET A 288 -17.64 25.63 -4.08
N ASP A 289 -16.83 25.65 -3.02
CA ASP A 289 -17.32 25.87 -1.66
C ASP A 289 -17.95 27.27 -1.53
N ALA A 290 -17.36 28.30 -2.14
CA ALA A 290 -17.97 29.64 -2.17
C ALA A 290 -19.31 29.64 -2.93
N LEU A 291 -19.40 28.97 -4.08
CA LEU A 291 -20.68 28.86 -4.81
C LEU A 291 -21.74 28.09 -4.00
N GLU A 292 -21.35 27.03 -3.29
CA GLU A 292 -22.24 26.24 -2.41
C GLU A 292 -22.75 27.05 -1.21
N LEU A 293 -21.95 28.00 -0.72
CA LEU A 293 -22.35 28.95 0.33
C LEU A 293 -23.27 30.08 -0.18
N GLY A 294 -23.61 30.09 -1.47
CA GLY A 294 -24.54 31.07 -2.06
C GLY A 294 -23.90 32.38 -2.52
N TYR A 295 -22.57 32.46 -2.58
CA TYR A 295 -21.90 33.61 -3.17
C TYR A 295 -22.17 33.69 -4.68
N THR A 296 -22.29 34.91 -5.19
CA THR A 296 -22.39 35.14 -6.64
C THR A 296 -21.09 34.69 -7.34
N PRO A 297 -21.11 34.36 -8.64
CA PRO A 297 -19.91 33.96 -9.37
C PRO A 297 -18.75 34.95 -9.25
N ALA A 298 -19.03 36.26 -9.25
CA ALA A 298 -18.02 37.30 -9.08
C ALA A 298 -17.37 37.27 -7.69
N GLN A 299 -18.17 37.12 -6.64
CA GLN A 299 -17.67 37.01 -5.26
C GLN A 299 -16.89 35.71 -5.05
N ALA A 300 -17.38 34.59 -5.58
CA ALA A 300 -16.71 33.30 -5.49
C ALA A 300 -15.35 33.31 -6.21
N MET A 301 -15.28 33.91 -7.41
CA MET A 301 -14.00 34.13 -8.12
C MET A 301 -13.02 34.98 -7.31
N PHE A 302 -13.51 36.07 -6.70
CA PHE A 302 -12.69 36.92 -5.83
C PHE A 302 -12.14 36.14 -4.62
N LEU A 303 -13.00 35.42 -3.91
CA LEU A 303 -12.61 34.62 -2.73
C LEU A 303 -11.61 33.51 -3.08
N ALA A 304 -11.80 32.83 -4.21
CA ALA A 304 -10.91 31.77 -4.68
C ALA A 304 -9.63 32.31 -5.35
N SER A 305 -9.50 33.63 -5.54
CA SER A 305 -8.41 34.24 -6.32
C SER A 305 -8.30 33.65 -7.73
N VAL A 306 -9.43 33.55 -8.41
CA VAL A 306 -9.61 33.00 -9.76
C VAL A 306 -10.02 34.12 -10.72
N THR A 307 -9.36 34.20 -11.87
CA THR A 307 -9.72 35.16 -12.93
C THR A 307 -10.92 34.67 -13.74
N ALA A 308 -11.59 35.56 -14.47
CA ALA A 308 -12.73 35.18 -15.33
C ALA A 308 -12.34 34.15 -16.40
N GLU A 309 -11.15 34.28 -16.99
CA GLU A 309 -10.62 33.30 -17.95
C GLU A 309 -10.46 31.92 -17.30
N LEU A 310 -9.86 31.86 -16.12
CA LEU A 310 -9.63 30.62 -15.39
C LEU A 310 -10.96 29.99 -14.92
N TYR A 311 -11.93 30.81 -14.52
CA TYR A 311 -13.26 30.35 -14.09
C TYR A 311 -13.94 29.48 -15.15
N THR A 312 -13.95 29.92 -16.41
CA THR A 312 -14.57 29.14 -17.50
C THR A 312 -13.90 27.79 -17.74
N SER A 313 -12.57 27.71 -17.57
CA SER A 313 -11.82 26.46 -17.67
C SER A 313 -12.12 25.53 -16.48
N LEU A 314 -12.11 26.07 -15.27
CA LEU A 314 -12.30 25.30 -14.04
C LEU A 314 -13.74 24.80 -13.85
N ILE A 315 -14.75 25.59 -14.23
CA ILE A 315 -16.15 25.20 -14.01
C ILE A 315 -16.53 23.96 -14.82
N ASN A 316 -15.91 23.76 -15.99
CA ASN A 316 -16.09 22.55 -16.80
C ASN A 316 -15.53 21.29 -16.12
N LYS A 317 -14.66 21.44 -15.12
CA LYS A 317 -14.09 20.35 -14.32
C LYS A 317 -14.86 20.07 -13.03
N ARG A 318 -15.90 20.86 -12.74
CA ARG A 318 -16.73 20.72 -11.54
C ARG A 318 -17.41 19.36 -11.46
N GLU A 319 -18.02 18.89 -12.55
CA GLU A 319 -18.78 17.64 -12.56
C GLU A 319 -17.87 16.43 -12.27
N GLU A 320 -16.70 16.39 -12.91
CA GLU A 320 -15.66 15.37 -12.68
C GLU A 320 -15.26 15.32 -11.19
N LEU A 321 -15.09 16.49 -10.57
CA LEU A 321 -14.71 16.61 -9.17
C LEU A 321 -15.85 16.22 -8.21
N GLN A 322 -17.09 16.60 -8.50
CA GLN A 322 -18.27 16.21 -7.72
C GLN A 322 -18.54 14.70 -7.78
N GLU A 323 -18.34 14.10 -8.94
CA GLU A 323 -18.43 12.64 -9.10
C GLU A 323 -17.39 11.93 -8.22
N ALA A 324 -16.16 12.42 -8.21
CA ALA A 324 -15.10 11.88 -7.36
C ALA A 324 -15.38 12.03 -5.86
N TYR A 325 -15.97 13.15 -5.42
CA TYR A 325 -16.41 13.33 -4.02
C TYR A 325 -17.49 12.33 -3.64
N SER A 326 -18.46 12.13 -4.52
CA SER A 326 -19.56 11.17 -4.32
C SER A 326 -19.05 9.73 -4.20
N ARG A 327 -18.10 9.33 -5.06
CA ARG A 327 -17.46 8.00 -5.00
C ARG A 327 -16.69 7.75 -3.69
N LEU A 328 -16.26 8.79 -3.00
CA LEU A 328 -15.46 8.71 -1.78
C LEU A 328 -16.23 9.00 -0.50
N ASP A 329 -17.55 9.24 -0.60
CA ASP A 329 -18.44 9.68 0.48
C ASP A 329 -17.92 10.94 1.20
N ILE A 330 -17.43 11.91 0.42
CA ILE A 330 -17.04 13.23 0.93
C ILE A 330 -18.25 14.16 0.77
N ARG A 331 -18.95 14.44 1.87
CA ARG A 331 -20.07 15.38 1.94
C ARG A 331 -19.67 16.62 2.70
#